data_AF-A0A3C1MUK2-F1
#
_entry.id   AF-A0A3C1MUK2-F1
#
_cell.length_a   1.000
_cell.length_b   1.000
_cell.length_c   1.000
_cell.angle_alpha   90.00
_cell.angle_beta   90.00
_cell.angle_gamma   90.00
#
_symmetry.space_group_name_H-M   'P 1'
#
loop_
_entity.id
_entity.type
_entity.pdbx_description
1 polymer ?
#
loop_
_entity_poly.entity_id
_entity_poly.type
_entity_poly.pdbx_seq_one_letter_code
_entity_poly.pdbx_strand_id
1 'polypeptide(L)' 'MSENPLDSLIPDDHAATPDGITEIQRQEALLKTGDLQSAIFNSANFSSIATDAKGVIQIFNVGA' A
#
# COMPACT_ATOMS: atom_id res chain seq x y z
N MET A 1 -36.11 -32.41 30.35
CA MET A 1 -34.96 -31.97 29.54
C MET A 1 -35.47 -31.13 28.40
N SER A 2 -35.35 -29.80 28.50
CA SER A 2 -35.20 -28.93 27.34
C SER A 2 -34.75 -27.57 27.89
N GLU A 3 -33.47 -27.50 28.23
CA GLU A 3 -32.78 -26.23 28.44
C GLU A 3 -32.83 -25.51 27.09
N ASN A 4 -33.37 -24.29 27.08
CA ASN A 4 -33.31 -23.42 25.91
C ASN A 4 -31.93 -22.76 25.91
N PRO A 5 -31.00 -23.06 24.99
CA PRO A 5 -29.69 -22.45 25.00
C PRO A 5 -29.81 -21.10 24.29
N LEU A 6 -30.41 -20.12 24.96
CA LEU A 6 -30.29 -18.71 24.60
C LEU A 6 -29.12 -18.06 25.33
N ASP A 7 -28.07 -18.82 25.63
CA ASP A 7 -26.86 -18.28 26.20
C ASP A 7 -25.63 -18.85 25.48
N SER A 8 -24.70 -17.95 25.18
CA SER A 8 -23.37 -18.23 24.65
C SER A 8 -23.26 -18.61 23.17
N LEU A 9 -23.20 -17.58 22.32
CA LEU A 9 -22.05 -17.28 21.46
C LEU A 9 -22.44 -16.12 20.54
N ILE A 10 -22.37 -14.90 21.09
CA ILE A 10 -21.84 -13.80 20.28
C ILE A 10 -20.33 -13.89 20.55
N PRO A 11 -19.53 -14.56 19.69
CA PRO A 11 -18.12 -14.28 19.70
C PRO A 11 -17.97 -12.85 19.17
N ASP A 12 -17.30 -12.05 19.99
CA ASP A 12 -17.00 -10.66 19.78
C ASP A 12 -16.72 -10.31 18.32
N ASP A 13 -17.36 -9.21 17.94
CA ASP A 13 -16.78 -8.11 17.19
C ASP A 13 -15.27 -8.19 16.92
N HIS A 14 -14.90 -8.98 15.93
CA HIS A 14 -13.87 -8.57 15.00
C HIS A 14 -14.52 -8.48 13.64
N ALA A 15 -15.44 -7.53 13.53
CA ALA A 15 -15.67 -6.85 12.27
C ALA A 15 -14.28 -6.49 11.72
N ALA A 16 -13.86 -7.19 10.67
CA ALA A 16 -13.04 -6.57 9.66
C ALA A 16 -13.93 -5.44 9.11
N THR A 17 -13.90 -4.30 9.79
CA THR A 17 -14.58 -3.10 9.32
C THR A 17 -14.07 -2.87 7.89
N PRO A 18 -14.94 -2.43 6.96
CA PRO A 18 -14.51 -2.12 5.59
C PRO A 18 -13.25 -1.26 5.55
N ASP A 19 -13.08 -0.40 6.58
CA ASP A 19 -11.91 0.45 6.80
C ASP A 19 -10.60 -0.31 7.05
N GLY A 20 -10.61 -1.41 7.82
CA GLY A 20 -9.41 -2.19 8.11
C GLY A 20 -8.89 -2.98 6.91
N ILE A 21 -9.79 -3.56 6.11
CA ILE A 21 -9.44 -4.24 4.85
C ILE A 21 -8.92 -3.23 3.82
N THR A 22 -9.54 -2.05 3.77
CA THR A 22 -9.13 -0.95 2.86
C THR A 22 -7.76 -0.39 3.24
N GLU A 23 -7.44 -0.29 4.53
CA GLU A 23 -6.14 0.19 5.00
C GLU A 23 -5.00 -0.81 4.71
N ILE A 24 -5.23 -2.11 4.90
CA ILE A 24 -4.25 -3.15 4.54
C ILE A 24 -3.95 -3.13 3.04
N GLN A 25 -4.98 -3.05 2.19
CA GLN A 25 -4.81 -2.96 0.73
C GLN A 25 -4.09 -1.68 0.32
N ARG A 26 -4.37 -0.55 0.99
CA ARG A 26 -3.66 0.71 0.78
C ARG A 26 -2.19 0.59 1.12
N GLN A 27 -1.86 0.01 2.27
CA GLN A 27 -0.48 -0.20 2.71
C GLN A 27 0.28 -1.10 1.74
N GLU A 28 -0.32 -2.21 1.30
CA GLU A 28 0.27 -3.08 0.27
C GLU A 28 0.49 -2.36 -1.06
N ALA A 29 -0.47 -1.54 -1.50
CA ALA A 29 -0.34 -0.74 -2.71
C ALA A 29 0.80 0.29 -2.59
N LEU A 30 0.93 0.95 -1.43
CA LEU A 30 2.03 1.87 -1.14
C LEU A 30 3.40 1.15 -1.12
N LEU A 31 3.48 -0.02 -0.49
CA LEU A 31 4.70 -0.86 -0.47
C LEU A 31 5.11 -1.29 -1.89
N LYS A 32 4.18 -1.86 -2.66
CA LYS A 32 4.42 -2.25 -4.06
C LYS A 32 4.82 -1.06 -4.93
N THR A 33 4.23 0.12 -4.68
CA THR A 33 4.58 1.35 -5.39
C THR A 33 5.99 1.83 -5.03
N GLY A 34 6.39 1.73 -3.75
CA GLY A 34 7.74 2.06 -3.29
C GLY A 34 8.81 1.13 -3.87
N ASP A 35 8.54 -0.17 -3.93
CA ASP A 35 9.44 -1.15 -4.53
C ASP A 35 9.60 -0.92 -6.03
N LEU A 36 8.50 -0.70 -6.75
CA LEU A 36 8.54 -0.40 -8.18
C LEU A 36 9.25 0.92 -8.46
N GLN A 37 8.97 1.97 -7.68
CA GLN A 37 9.65 3.25 -7.80
C GLN A 37 11.16 3.09 -7.59
N SER A 38 11.57 2.30 -6.59
CA SER A 38 12.97 2.01 -6.31
C SER A 38 13.61 1.20 -7.45
N ALA A 39 12.91 0.21 -8.01
CA ALA A 39 13.38 -0.58 -9.13
C ALA A 39 13.56 0.29 -10.39
N ILE A 40 12.65 1.22 -10.66
CA ILE A 40 12.76 2.18 -11.78
C ILE A 40 13.89 3.17 -11.53
N PHE A 41 13.99 3.72 -10.31
CA PHE A 41 15.03 4.68 -9.94
C PHE A 41 16.43 4.06 -9.91
N ASN A 42 16.59 2.77 -9.69
CA ASN A 42 17.89 2.08 -9.69
C ASN A 42 18.11 1.20 -10.93
N SER A 43 17.26 1.30 -11.96
CA SER A 43 17.42 0.48 -13.16
C SER A 43 18.51 1.02 -14.07
N ALA A 44 19.35 0.16 -14.62
CA ALA A 44 20.27 0.49 -15.71
C ALA A 44 19.55 0.92 -17.01
N ASN A 45 18.30 0.46 -17.18
CA ASN A 45 17.56 0.60 -18.44
C ASN A 45 16.61 1.80 -18.46
N PHE A 46 16.41 2.45 -17.32
CA PHE A 46 15.51 3.60 -17.20
C PHE A 46 16.24 4.79 -16.59
N SER A 47 15.92 5.97 -17.09
CA SER A 47 16.37 7.24 -16.52
C SER A 47 15.15 8.04 -16.12
N SER A 48 15.22 8.67 -14.94
CA SER A 48 14.15 9.53 -14.42
C SER A 48 14.68 10.95 -14.35
N ILE A 49 13.89 11.90 -14.89
CA ILE A 49 14.20 13.33 -14.89
C ILE A 49 13.00 14.06 -14.31
N ALA A 50 13.22 14.82 -13.23
CA ALA A 50 12.24 15.75 -12.71
C ALA A 50 12.73 17.18 -12.94
N THR A 51 11.90 18.04 -13.54
CA THR A 51 12.23 19.44 -13.80
C THR A 51 11.32 20.40 -13.03
N ASP A 52 11.79 21.63 -12.84
CA ASP A 52 10.93 22.74 -12.41
C ASP A 52 10.07 23.29 -13.57
N ALA A 53 9.27 24.31 -13.30
CA ALA A 53 8.41 24.96 -14.29
C ALA A 53 9.16 25.72 -15.41
N LYS A 54 10.46 25.98 -15.22
CA LYS A 54 11.33 26.61 -16.22
C LYS A 54 12.13 25.56 -17.03
N GLY A 55 11.94 24.28 -16.73
CA GLY A 55 12.64 23.17 -17.38
C GLY A 55 14.01 22.87 -16.80
N VAL A 56 14.37 23.43 -15.64
CA VAL A 56 15.64 23.13 -14.96
C VAL A 56 15.54 21.75 -14.30
N ILE A 57 16.53 20.89 -14.52
CA ILE A 57 16.58 19.55 -13.95
C ILE A 57 16.88 19.63 -12.45
N GLN A 58 15.98 19.09 -11.65
CA GLN A 58 16.07 19.03 -10.20
C GLN A 58 16.51 17.65 -9.70
N ILE A 59 16.11 16.59 -10.41
CA ILE A 59 16.50 15.21 -10.12
C ILE A 59 16.85 14.55 -11.46
N PHE A 60 17.97 13.84 -11.50
CA PHE A 60 18.36 13.02 -12.64
C PHE A 60 18.98 11.72 -12.16
N ASN A 61 18.38 10.59 -12.55
CA ASN A 61 19.01 9.29 -12.44
C ASN A 61 19.59 8.86 -13.79
N VAL A 62 20.91 8.71 -13.85
CA VAL A 62 21.58 7.93 -14.90
C VAL A 62 21.33 6.48 -14.55
N GLY A 63 20.77 5.67 -15.45
CA GLY A 63 20.50 4.27 -15.12
C GLY A 63 21.74 3.60 -14.51
N ALA A 64 21.53 2.77 -13.47
CA ALA A 64 22.60 2.14 -12.68
C ALA A 64 23.73 1.51 -13.52
#